data_AF-A0A2L0CYL6-F1
#
_entry.id   AF-A0A2L0CYL6-F1
#
_cell.length_a   1.000
_cell.length_b   1.000
_cell.length_c   1.000
_cell.angle_alpha   90.00
_cell.angle_beta   90.00
_cell.angle_gamma   90.00
#
_symmetry.space_group_name_H-M   'P 1'
#
loop_
_entity.id
_entity.type
_entity.pdbx_description
1 polymer ?
#
loop_
_entity_poly.entity_id
_entity_poly.type
_entity_poly.pdbx_seq_one_letter_code
_entity_poly.pdbx_strand_id
1 'polypeptide(L)'
;VTNPPIDPFREKVVMSLQCPIGPEANILQPNAKQVHRLWLRQPVISISDLEVLKHTSHRGWSSHVLDTTFPASAGASGLVSKLQTICEEAEKASFKHQILILSDRLAGPDRVPISSLLTLGAIHHHLIETRNRMKVALVVESGEVREVHHVCVLLGYGADAICPYLALELASSLRDQGVLDCNLTDEVIFQNYAQAMQTGISK
;
A
#
# COMPACT_ATOMS: atom_id res chain seq x y z
N VAL A 1 -10.69 -29.33 16.23
CA VAL A 1 -10.87 -28.32 15.17
C VAL A 1 -11.31 -27.04 15.86
N THR A 2 -10.57 -25.94 15.70
CA THR A 2 -10.73 -24.72 16.53
C THR A 2 -11.77 -23.73 15.98
N ASN A 3 -11.94 -23.65 14.66
CA ASN A 3 -12.85 -22.72 14.00
C ASN A 3 -13.10 -23.15 12.53
N PRO A 4 -14.35 -23.10 12.02
CA PRO A 4 -14.66 -23.41 10.62
C PRO A 4 -14.32 -22.24 9.67
N PRO A 5 -13.93 -22.52 8.41
CA PRO A 5 -13.78 -21.48 7.37
C PRO A 5 -15.14 -20.95 6.90
N ILE A 6 -15.15 -19.72 6.37
CA ILE A 6 -16.32 -19.06 5.77
C ILE A 6 -16.32 -19.31 4.26
N ASP A 7 -17.48 -19.50 3.63
CA ASP A 7 -17.59 -19.59 2.17
C ASP A 7 -17.58 -18.18 1.52
N PRO A 8 -16.54 -17.82 0.76
CA PRO A 8 -16.38 -16.46 0.24
C PRO A 8 -17.35 -16.07 -0.88
N PHE A 9 -18.06 -17.05 -1.44
CA PHE A 9 -19.05 -16.83 -2.49
C PHE A 9 -20.46 -16.84 -1.94
N ARG A 10 -20.80 -17.85 -1.13
CA ARG A 10 -22.14 -18.01 -0.55
C ARG A 10 -22.40 -17.06 0.60
N GLU A 11 -21.36 -16.73 1.37
CA GLU A 11 -21.45 -15.86 2.55
C GLU A 11 -20.80 -14.48 2.30
N LYS A 12 -20.67 -14.07 1.03
CA LYS A 12 -20.04 -12.78 0.66
C LYS A 12 -20.66 -11.56 1.38
N VAL A 13 -21.95 -11.62 1.72
CA VAL A 13 -22.67 -10.53 2.39
C VAL A 13 -22.14 -10.21 3.79
N VAL A 14 -21.48 -11.16 4.46
CA VAL A 14 -20.88 -10.94 5.79
C VAL A 14 -19.39 -10.54 5.73
N MET A 15 -18.83 -10.44 4.52
CA MET A 15 -17.43 -10.08 4.29
C MET A 15 -17.30 -8.64 3.78
N SER A 16 -16.21 -7.96 4.14
CA SER A 16 -15.90 -6.62 3.65
C SER A 16 -14.40 -6.43 3.49
N LEU A 17 -14.01 -5.71 2.44
CA LEU A 17 -12.63 -5.24 2.21
C LEU A 17 -12.52 -3.72 2.36
N GLN A 18 -13.50 -3.07 2.97
CA GLN A 18 -13.45 -1.63 3.17
C GLN A 18 -12.31 -1.28 4.14
N CYS A 19 -11.47 -0.34 3.73
CA CYS A 19 -10.28 0.06 4.46
C CYS A 19 -10.40 1.53 4.85
N PRO A 20 -10.75 1.87 6.11
CA PRO A 20 -10.55 3.22 6.59
C PRO A 20 -9.05 3.46 6.77
N ILE A 21 -8.50 4.47 6.10
CA ILE A 21 -7.06 4.80 6.17
C ILE A 21 -6.83 6.18 6.78
N GLY A 22 -5.65 6.36 7.37
CA GLY A 22 -5.23 7.60 8.01
C GLY A 22 -5.32 7.56 9.53
N PRO A 23 -5.09 8.70 10.20
CA PRO A 23 -4.89 8.77 11.64
C PRO A 23 -6.10 8.33 12.43
N GLU A 24 -5.86 7.61 13.52
CA GLU A 24 -6.87 7.14 14.46
C GLU A 24 -6.93 8.06 15.67
N ALA A 25 -8.15 8.49 16.02
CA ALA A 25 -8.40 9.29 17.22
C ALA A 25 -8.59 8.37 18.45
N ASN A 26 -8.55 8.97 19.64
CA ASN A 26 -8.72 8.25 20.90
C ASN A 26 -10.08 7.52 20.95
N ILE A 27 -10.05 6.20 21.01
CA ILE A 27 -11.25 5.34 21.04
C ILE A 27 -12.08 5.48 22.33
N LEU A 28 -11.47 5.95 23.42
CA LEU A 28 -12.14 6.11 24.72
C LEU A 28 -12.97 7.40 24.82
N GLN A 29 -12.81 8.31 23.86
CA GLN A 29 -13.50 9.60 23.85
C GLN A 29 -14.28 9.76 22.54
N PRO A 30 -15.63 9.71 22.58
CA PRO A 30 -16.46 9.97 21.42
C PRO A 30 -16.13 11.35 20.82
N ASN A 31 -15.67 11.37 19.56
CA ASN A 31 -15.25 12.60 18.89
C ASN A 31 -15.47 12.50 17.38
N ALA A 32 -15.93 13.58 16.74
CA ALA A 32 -16.06 13.68 15.28
C ALA A 32 -14.75 13.37 14.53
N LYS A 33 -13.59 13.58 15.15
CA LYS A 33 -12.28 13.19 14.59
C LYS A 33 -12.18 11.68 14.28
N GLN A 34 -12.95 10.82 14.94
CA GLN A 34 -12.96 9.38 14.69
C GLN A 34 -13.48 9.02 13.28
N VAL A 35 -14.32 9.87 12.69
CA VAL A 35 -14.85 9.67 11.32
C VAL A 35 -14.06 10.45 10.28
N HIS A 36 -12.88 10.98 10.63
CA HIS A 36 -12.06 11.76 9.70
C HIS A 36 -11.16 10.91 8.78
N ARG A 37 -11.27 9.59 8.82
CA ARG A 37 -10.49 8.65 7.99
C ARG A 37 -10.94 8.70 6.52
N LEU A 38 -10.01 8.44 5.60
CA LEU A 38 -10.35 8.25 4.18
C LEU A 38 -10.89 6.83 4.01
N TRP A 39 -12.06 6.70 3.41
CA TRP A 39 -12.75 5.42 3.29
C TRP A 39 -12.51 4.78 1.92
N LEU A 40 -11.58 3.82 1.85
CA LEU A 40 -11.36 3.04 0.65
C LEU A 40 -12.36 1.88 0.58
N ARG A 41 -12.87 1.60 -0.62
CA ARG A 41 -13.78 0.47 -0.85
C ARG A 41 -13.06 -0.88 -0.82
N GLN A 42 -11.77 -0.87 -1.12
CA GLN A 42 -10.88 -2.02 -1.19
C GLN A 42 -9.44 -1.55 -0.94
N PRO A 43 -8.50 -2.45 -0.60
CA PRO A 43 -7.11 -2.09 -0.34
C PRO A 43 -6.28 -1.77 -1.60
N VAL A 44 -6.68 -2.27 -2.77
CA VAL A 44 -5.96 -2.07 -4.03
C VAL A 44 -6.41 -0.76 -4.68
N ILE A 45 -5.45 0.14 -4.95
CA ILE A 45 -5.70 1.47 -5.51
C ILE A 45 -5.03 1.63 -6.88
N SER A 46 -5.60 2.49 -7.73
CA SER A 46 -5.05 2.78 -9.05
C SER A 46 -3.83 3.70 -8.95
N ILE A 47 -3.11 3.85 -10.07
CA ILE A 47 -1.99 4.81 -10.16
C ILE A 47 -2.51 6.25 -9.99
N SER A 48 -3.67 6.56 -10.57
CA SER A 48 -4.34 7.86 -10.39
C SER A 48 -4.76 8.11 -8.95
N ASP A 49 -5.30 7.11 -8.25
CA ASP A 49 -5.67 7.25 -6.83
C ASP A 49 -4.43 7.53 -5.97
N LEU A 50 -3.31 6.85 -6.26
CA LEU A 50 -2.05 7.08 -5.56
C LEU A 50 -1.54 8.51 -5.79
N GLU A 51 -1.65 9.04 -7.00
CA GLU A 51 -1.25 10.41 -7.31
C GLU A 51 -2.08 11.45 -6.55
N VAL A 52 -3.39 11.19 -6.40
CA VAL A 52 -4.27 11.99 -5.54
C VAL A 52 -3.82 11.93 -4.08
N LEU A 53 -3.38 10.77 -3.58
CA LEU A 53 -2.84 10.64 -2.21
C LEU A 53 -1.50 11.38 -2.06
N LYS A 54 -0.61 11.33 -3.06
CA LYS A 54 0.66 12.07 -3.06
C LYS A 54 0.43 13.57 -2.91
N HIS A 55 -0.57 14.11 -3.61
CA HIS A 55 -0.90 15.54 -3.60
C HIS A 55 -2.05 15.93 -2.66
N THR A 56 -2.41 15.07 -1.71
CA THR A 56 -3.55 15.35 -0.82
C THR A 56 -3.31 16.59 0.03
N SER A 57 -4.33 17.44 0.13
CA SER A 57 -4.43 18.57 1.08
C SER A 57 -5.71 18.49 1.91
N HIS A 58 -6.43 17.37 1.81
CA HIS A 58 -7.72 17.19 2.46
C HIS A 58 -7.57 17.26 3.98
N ARG A 59 -8.30 18.16 4.65
CA ARG A 59 -8.25 18.37 6.11
C ARG A 59 -6.85 18.75 6.63
N GLY A 60 -6.04 19.38 5.79
CA GLY A 60 -4.66 19.73 6.13
C GLY A 60 -3.74 18.52 6.22
N TRP A 61 -4.17 17.36 5.72
CA TRP A 61 -3.32 16.20 5.60
C TRP A 61 -2.26 16.43 4.54
N SER A 62 -1.14 15.76 4.70
CA SER A 62 -0.09 15.68 3.70
C SER A 62 0.48 14.28 3.65
N SER A 63 1.11 13.95 2.53
CA SER A 63 1.82 12.70 2.35
C SER A 63 3.34 12.92 2.35
N HIS A 64 4.09 11.86 2.65
CA HIS A 64 5.55 11.81 2.48
C HIS A 64 5.92 10.52 1.75
N VAL A 65 6.69 10.64 0.68
CA VAL A 65 7.15 9.49 -0.11
C VAL A 65 8.50 9.02 0.44
N LEU A 66 8.53 7.79 0.92
CA LEU A 66 9.71 7.09 1.39
C LEU A 66 10.29 6.27 0.25
N ASP A 67 11.48 6.63 -0.18
CA ASP A 67 12.22 5.89 -1.20
C ASP A 67 12.75 4.57 -0.61
N THR A 68 12.24 3.44 -1.11
CA THR A 68 12.61 2.08 -0.66
C THR A 68 13.74 1.47 -1.47
N THR A 69 14.53 2.29 -2.17
CA THR A 69 15.67 1.83 -2.95
C THR A 69 17.00 2.26 -2.33
N PHE A 70 18.08 1.52 -2.61
CA PHE A 70 19.44 1.86 -2.18
C PHE A 70 20.45 1.78 -3.33
N PRO A 71 21.59 2.48 -3.26
CA PRO A 71 22.61 2.45 -4.30
C PRO A 71 23.17 1.04 -4.53
N ALA A 72 23.24 0.59 -5.79
CA ALA A 72 23.82 -0.70 -6.15
C ALA A 72 25.30 -0.82 -5.72
N SER A 73 26.03 0.30 -5.71
CA SER A 73 27.42 0.38 -5.27
C SER A 73 27.64 0.04 -3.78
N ALA A 74 26.60 0.10 -2.96
CA ALA A 74 26.67 -0.26 -1.54
C ALA A 74 26.67 -1.77 -1.29
N GLY A 75 26.35 -2.59 -2.31
CA GLY A 75 26.30 -4.05 -2.18
C GLY A 75 25.31 -4.52 -1.09
N ALA A 76 25.54 -5.72 -0.56
CA ALA A 76 24.63 -6.35 0.40
C ALA A 76 24.51 -5.60 1.74
N SER A 77 25.57 -4.91 2.19
CA SER A 77 25.54 -4.12 3.43
C SER A 77 24.64 -2.89 3.32
N GLY A 78 24.40 -2.40 2.10
CA GLY A 78 23.49 -1.29 1.83
C GLY A 78 22.04 -1.55 2.25
N LEU A 79 21.60 -2.81 2.21
CA LEU A 79 20.23 -3.20 2.57
C LEU A 79 19.92 -2.88 4.04
N VAL A 80 20.76 -3.35 4.97
CA VAL A 80 20.54 -3.17 6.41
C VAL A 80 20.61 -1.69 6.78
N SER A 81 21.60 -0.97 6.24
CA SER A 81 21.75 0.46 6.49
C SER A 81 20.56 1.28 5.96
N LYS A 82 20.08 0.98 4.75
CA LYS A 82 18.92 1.66 4.17
C LYS A 82 17.63 1.34 4.95
N LEU A 83 17.40 0.09 5.35
CA LEU A 83 16.23 -0.27 6.17
C LEU A 83 16.17 0.52 7.47
N GLN A 84 17.29 0.61 8.20
CA GLN A 84 17.36 1.40 9.43
C GLN A 84 17.08 2.89 9.16
N THR A 85 17.71 3.43 8.11
CA THR A 85 17.52 4.84 7.72
C THR A 85 16.06 5.14 7.36
N ILE A 86 15.39 4.25 6.62
CA ILE A 86 13.97 4.42 6.26
C ILE A 86 13.08 4.36 7.50
N CYS A 87 13.34 3.47 8.47
CA CYS A 87 12.56 3.41 9.70
C CYS A 87 12.66 4.74 10.49
N GLU A 88 13.86 5.28 10.62
CA GLU A 88 14.09 6.58 11.27
C GLU A 88 13.45 7.75 10.49
N GLU A 89 13.50 7.70 9.16
CA GLU A 89 12.84 8.68 8.30
C GLU A 89 11.31 8.62 8.44
N ALA A 90 10.74 7.41 8.41
CA ALA A 90 9.31 7.19 8.59
C ALA A 90 8.81 7.69 9.95
N GLU A 91 9.58 7.45 11.01
CA GLU A 91 9.30 7.99 12.33
C GLU A 91 9.28 9.52 12.32
N LYS A 92 10.31 10.17 11.77
CA LYS A 92 10.38 11.63 11.67
C LYS A 92 9.23 12.21 10.82
N ALA A 93 8.91 11.56 9.70
CA ALA A 93 7.84 11.95 8.81
C ALA A 93 6.46 11.81 9.49
N SER A 94 6.28 10.81 10.35
CA SER A 94 5.01 10.55 11.05
C SER A 94 4.53 11.68 11.97
N PHE A 95 5.42 12.59 12.37
CA PHE A 95 5.05 13.77 13.16
C PHE A 95 4.39 14.87 12.34
N LYS A 96 4.62 14.90 11.01
CA LYS A 96 4.16 15.98 10.12
C LYS A 96 3.13 15.49 9.10
N HIS A 97 3.26 14.26 8.64
CA HIS A 97 2.49 13.69 7.55
C HIS A 97 1.55 12.60 8.06
N GLN A 98 0.36 12.52 7.48
CA GLN A 98 -0.68 11.55 7.86
C GLN A 98 -0.69 10.34 6.93
N ILE A 99 0.03 10.41 5.81
CA ILE A 99 0.16 9.33 4.84
C ILE A 99 1.65 9.17 4.54
N LEU A 100 2.19 7.97 4.74
CA LEU A 100 3.53 7.60 4.34
C LEU A 100 3.41 6.64 3.16
N ILE A 101 4.05 6.97 2.05
CA ILE A 101 4.01 6.20 0.81
C ILE A 101 5.36 5.53 0.63
N LEU A 102 5.44 4.23 0.80
CA LEU A 102 6.64 3.43 0.53
C LEU A 102 6.70 3.18 -0.96
N SER A 103 7.72 3.69 -1.65
CA SER A 103 7.82 3.62 -3.11
C SER A 103 9.15 3.05 -3.58
N ASP A 104 9.06 2.01 -4.42
CA ASP A 104 10.21 1.44 -5.13
C ASP A 104 10.42 2.04 -6.54
N ARG A 105 9.69 3.11 -6.90
CA ARG A 105 9.70 3.74 -8.24
C ARG A 105 11.07 4.19 -8.74
N LEU A 106 12.01 4.45 -7.84
CA LEU A 106 13.38 4.85 -8.19
C LEU A 106 14.27 3.66 -8.56
N ALA A 107 13.74 2.44 -8.63
CA ALA A 107 14.49 1.27 -9.05
C ALA A 107 15.08 1.45 -10.44
N GLY A 108 16.33 1.05 -10.62
CA GLY A 108 17.04 1.23 -11.88
C GLY A 108 18.44 0.63 -11.85
N PRO A 109 19.26 0.86 -12.88
CA PRO A 109 20.60 0.26 -13.01
C PRO A 109 21.50 0.52 -11.79
N ASP A 110 21.40 1.71 -11.20
CA ASP A 110 22.21 2.13 -10.07
C ASP A 110 21.49 2.05 -8.71
N ARG A 111 20.21 1.61 -8.71
CA ARG A 111 19.34 1.64 -7.53
C ARG A 111 18.57 0.33 -7.38
N VAL A 112 18.90 -0.40 -6.33
CA VAL A 112 18.29 -1.70 -6.02
C VAL A 112 17.05 -1.48 -5.14
N PRO A 113 15.86 -1.95 -5.56
CA PRO A 113 14.68 -1.92 -4.70
C PRO A 113 14.82 -2.92 -3.55
N ILE A 114 14.41 -2.50 -2.35
CA ILE A 114 14.22 -3.41 -1.23
C ILE A 114 12.86 -4.07 -1.38
N SER A 115 12.75 -5.35 -0.99
CA SER A 115 11.46 -6.03 -0.95
C SER A 115 10.42 -5.20 -0.21
N SER A 116 9.32 -4.93 -0.90
CA SER A 116 8.20 -4.13 -0.41
C SER A 116 7.67 -4.64 0.93
N LEU A 117 7.57 -5.96 1.10
CA LEU A 117 7.16 -6.61 2.34
C LEU A 117 8.16 -6.37 3.48
N LEU A 118 9.45 -6.52 3.21
CA LEU A 118 10.49 -6.35 4.22
C LEU A 118 10.52 -4.89 4.72
N THR A 119 10.47 -3.93 3.80
CA THR A 119 10.44 -2.50 4.15
C THR A 119 9.16 -2.15 4.90
N LEU A 120 8.00 -2.61 4.44
CA LEU A 120 6.72 -2.38 5.13
C LEU A 120 6.74 -2.95 6.54
N GLY A 121 7.13 -4.21 6.71
CA GLY A 121 7.17 -4.87 8.02
C GLY A 121 8.10 -4.15 8.99
N ALA A 122 9.30 -3.75 8.53
CA ALA A 122 10.26 -3.02 9.35
C ALA A 122 9.69 -1.67 9.82
N ILE A 123 9.11 -0.87 8.91
CA ILE A 123 8.50 0.42 9.25
C ILE A 123 7.28 0.23 10.15
N HIS A 124 6.42 -0.74 9.85
CA HIS A 124 5.20 -1.02 10.61
C HIS A 124 5.53 -1.31 12.08
N HIS A 125 6.46 -2.24 12.33
CA HIS A 125 6.88 -2.59 13.68
C HIS A 125 7.62 -1.45 14.37
N HIS A 126 8.53 -0.75 13.68
CA HIS A 126 9.22 0.42 14.23
C HIS A 126 8.24 1.53 14.67
N LEU A 127 7.22 1.81 13.85
CA LEU A 127 6.18 2.79 14.19
C LEU A 127 5.27 2.32 15.33
N ILE A 128 5.09 1.01 15.53
CA ILE A 128 4.39 0.48 16.71
C ILE A 128 5.22 0.72 17.96
N GLU A 129 6.50 0.35 17.93
CA GLU A 129 7.42 0.50 19.06
C GLU A 129 7.57 1.97 19.49
N THR A 130 7.59 2.89 18.53
CA THR A 130 7.67 4.34 18.75
C THR A 130 6.29 5.00 18.98
N ARG A 131 5.19 4.22 19.01
CA ARG A 131 3.80 4.68 19.23
C ARG A 131 3.30 5.71 18.20
N ASN A 132 3.79 5.60 16.97
CA ASN A 132 3.44 6.48 15.86
C ASN A 132 2.55 5.81 14.80
N ARG A 133 2.40 4.47 14.80
CA ARG A 133 1.63 3.74 13.77
C ARG A 133 0.18 4.20 13.62
N MET A 134 -0.49 4.54 14.73
CA MET A 134 -1.88 5.02 14.73
C MET A 134 -2.03 6.43 14.13
N LYS A 135 -0.94 7.19 13.96
CA LYS A 135 -0.96 8.58 13.47
C LYS A 135 -0.87 8.67 11.95
N VAL A 136 -0.56 7.58 11.26
CA VAL A 136 -0.25 7.57 9.84
C VAL A 136 -0.93 6.43 9.11
N ALA A 137 -1.25 6.64 7.84
CA ALA A 137 -1.51 5.56 6.88
C ALA A 137 -0.19 5.09 6.26
N LEU A 138 -0.03 3.79 6.04
CA LEU A 138 1.05 3.20 5.26
C LEU A 138 0.51 2.75 3.91
N VAL A 139 0.93 3.43 2.84
CA VAL A 139 0.55 3.09 1.46
C VAL A 139 1.77 2.52 0.75
N VAL A 140 1.62 1.40 0.04
CA VAL A 140 2.71 0.74 -0.67
C VAL A 140 2.55 0.95 -2.18
N GLU A 141 3.50 1.64 -2.80
CA GLU A 141 3.68 1.72 -4.24
C GLU A 141 4.82 0.77 -4.63
N SER A 142 4.50 -0.36 -5.26
CA SER A 142 5.53 -1.35 -5.57
C SER A 142 5.34 -2.05 -6.91
N GLY A 143 6.47 -2.32 -7.57
CA GLY A 143 6.53 -3.10 -8.80
C GLY A 143 6.55 -4.61 -8.57
N GLU A 144 6.78 -5.08 -7.34
CA GLU A 144 6.80 -6.51 -7.01
C GLU A 144 5.40 -7.12 -6.90
N VAL A 145 4.39 -6.30 -6.58
CA VAL A 145 3.05 -6.75 -6.24
C VAL A 145 2.24 -7.07 -7.50
N ARG A 146 1.89 -8.35 -7.66
CA ARG A 146 1.14 -8.85 -8.84
C ARG A 146 0.17 -10.01 -8.56
N GLU A 147 0.30 -10.66 -7.42
CA GLU A 147 -0.48 -11.86 -7.06
C GLU A 147 -1.28 -11.58 -5.80
N VAL A 148 -2.39 -12.31 -5.65
CA VAL A 148 -3.28 -12.21 -4.47
C VAL A 148 -2.50 -12.40 -3.18
N HIS A 149 -1.57 -13.37 -3.13
CA HIS A 149 -0.76 -13.63 -1.96
C HIS A 149 0.09 -12.42 -1.55
N HIS A 150 0.73 -11.74 -2.51
CA HIS A 150 1.52 -10.52 -2.22
C HIS A 150 0.66 -9.45 -1.55
N VAL A 151 -0.56 -9.24 -2.04
CA VAL A 151 -1.51 -8.28 -1.46
C VAL A 151 -1.90 -8.71 -0.03
N CYS A 152 -2.27 -9.98 0.17
CA CYS A 152 -2.66 -10.49 1.49
C CYS A 152 -1.53 -10.36 2.52
N VAL A 153 -0.29 -10.65 2.13
CA VAL A 153 0.85 -10.57 3.04
C VAL A 153 1.18 -9.12 3.38
N LEU A 154 1.14 -8.20 2.41
CA LEU A 154 1.32 -6.77 2.69
C LEU A 154 0.23 -6.22 3.63
N LEU A 155 -1.03 -6.59 3.43
CA LEU A 155 -2.12 -6.21 4.33
C LEU A 155 -1.92 -6.79 5.74
N GLY A 156 -1.52 -8.06 5.84
CA GLY A 156 -1.22 -8.71 7.12
C GLY A 156 -0.05 -8.08 7.87
N TYR A 157 0.92 -7.50 7.15
CA TYR A 157 2.07 -6.79 7.72
C TYR A 157 1.87 -5.27 7.85
N GLY A 158 0.62 -4.79 7.68
CA GLY A 158 0.22 -3.46 8.11
C GLY A 158 0.12 -2.39 7.01
N ALA A 159 0.05 -2.77 5.74
CA ALA A 159 -0.33 -1.85 4.67
C ALA A 159 -1.80 -1.44 4.80
N ASP A 160 -2.09 -0.15 4.64
CA ASP A 160 -3.45 0.39 4.62
C ASP A 160 -4.00 0.46 3.17
N ALA A 161 -3.12 0.66 2.18
CA ALA A 161 -3.47 0.61 0.75
C ALA A 161 -2.25 0.19 -0.09
N ILE A 162 -2.50 -0.41 -1.24
CA ILE A 162 -1.46 -0.99 -2.11
C ILE A 162 -1.72 -0.58 -3.57
N CYS A 163 -0.73 0.04 -4.19
CA CYS A 163 -0.68 0.39 -5.60
C CYS A 163 0.33 -0.51 -6.33
N PRO A 164 -0.14 -1.58 -7.02
CA PRO A 164 0.70 -2.49 -7.80
C PRO A 164 1.02 -1.87 -9.17
N TYR A 165 1.79 -0.78 -9.18
CA TYR A 165 1.89 0.06 -10.38
C TYR A 165 2.44 -0.69 -11.59
N LEU A 166 3.44 -1.56 -11.40
CA LEU A 166 4.12 -2.21 -12.53
C LEU A 166 3.20 -3.24 -13.19
N ALA A 167 2.34 -3.90 -12.42
CA ALA A 167 1.34 -4.81 -12.95
C ALA A 167 0.31 -4.05 -13.83
N LEU A 168 -0.10 -2.86 -13.40
CA LEU A 168 -1.04 -2.00 -14.14
C LEU A 168 -0.40 -1.38 -15.40
N GLU A 169 0.84 -0.90 -15.28
CA GLU A 169 1.60 -0.38 -16.43
C GLU A 169 1.92 -1.47 -17.44
N LEU A 170 2.25 -2.69 -16.99
CA LEU A 170 2.45 -3.83 -17.86
C LEU A 170 1.16 -4.19 -18.62
N ALA A 171 0.01 -4.22 -17.95
CA ALA A 171 -1.27 -4.47 -18.61
C ALA A 171 -1.57 -3.39 -19.66
N SER A 172 -1.30 -2.13 -19.36
CA SER A 172 -1.43 -1.02 -20.31
C SER A 172 -0.50 -1.19 -21.50
N SER A 173 0.76 -1.57 -21.27
CA SER A 173 1.72 -1.86 -22.34
C SER A 173 1.31 -3.05 -23.20
N LEU A 174 0.71 -4.10 -22.63
CA LEU A 174 0.24 -5.27 -23.37
C LEU A 174 -0.96 -4.93 -24.27
N ARG A 175 -1.83 -4.02 -23.82
CA ARG A 175 -2.87 -3.44 -24.68
C ARG A 175 -2.27 -2.68 -25.85
N ASP A 176 -1.28 -1.82 -25.60
CA ASP A 176 -0.68 -1.00 -26.64
C ASP A 176 0.10 -1.84 -27.69
N GLN A 177 0.58 -3.02 -27.28
CA GLN A 177 1.18 -4.03 -28.17
C GLN A 177 0.15 -4.90 -28.91
N GLY A 178 -1.15 -4.73 -28.65
CA GLY A 178 -2.24 -5.50 -29.26
C GLY A 178 -2.40 -6.93 -28.71
N VAL A 179 -1.79 -7.26 -27.57
CA VAL A 179 -1.96 -8.55 -26.90
C VAL A 179 -3.29 -8.60 -26.14
N LEU A 180 -3.69 -7.47 -25.54
CA LEU A 180 -5.02 -7.26 -24.97
C LEU A 180 -5.91 -6.48 -25.93
N ASP A 181 -7.22 -6.51 -25.71
CA ASP A 181 -8.17 -5.71 -26.49
C ASP A 181 -7.86 -4.21 -26.36
N CYS A 182 -7.54 -3.58 -27.48
CA CYS A 182 -7.19 -2.16 -27.58
C CYS A 182 -8.30 -1.21 -27.11
N ASN A 183 -9.55 -1.69 -27.01
CA ASN A 183 -10.67 -0.90 -26.53
C ASN A 183 -10.72 -0.79 -24.99
N LEU A 184 -9.91 -1.55 -24.27
CA LEU A 184 -9.85 -1.50 -22.81
C LEU A 184 -9.18 -0.20 -22.35
N THR A 185 -9.89 0.63 -21.59
CA THR A 185 -9.30 1.81 -20.95
C THR A 185 -8.49 1.42 -19.71
N ASP A 186 -7.58 2.30 -19.26
CA ASP A 186 -6.80 2.07 -18.03
C ASP A 186 -7.70 1.86 -16.81
N GLU A 187 -8.82 2.58 -16.76
CA GLU A 187 -9.85 2.42 -15.73
C GLU A 187 -10.45 1.00 -15.76
N VAL A 188 -10.82 0.48 -16.94
CA VAL A 188 -11.37 -0.88 -17.06
C VAL A 188 -10.33 -1.93 -16.68
N ILE A 189 -9.07 -1.74 -17.09
CA ILE A 189 -7.95 -2.63 -16.70
C ILE A 189 -7.81 -2.65 -15.18
N PHE A 190 -7.79 -1.48 -14.54
CA PHE A 190 -7.72 -1.36 -13.09
C PHE A 190 -8.92 -2.03 -12.41
N GLN A 191 -10.15 -1.74 -12.82
CA GLN A 191 -11.36 -2.31 -12.21
C GLN A 191 -11.37 -3.85 -12.30
N ASN A 192 -10.99 -4.42 -13.45
CA ASN A 192 -10.89 -5.86 -13.62
C ASN A 192 -9.81 -6.48 -12.72
N TYR A 193 -8.63 -5.85 -12.66
CA TYR A 193 -7.53 -6.29 -11.79
C TYR A 193 -7.94 -6.23 -10.31
N ALA A 194 -8.51 -5.10 -9.89
CA ALA A 194 -9.03 -4.88 -8.55
C ALA A 194 -10.08 -5.93 -8.15
N GLN A 195 -11.05 -6.20 -9.03
CA GLN A 195 -12.09 -7.20 -8.78
C GLN A 195 -11.50 -8.61 -8.62
N ALA A 196 -10.49 -8.95 -9.44
CA ALA A 196 -9.78 -10.22 -9.33
C ALA A 196 -9.04 -10.33 -7.98
N MET A 197 -8.35 -9.26 -7.57
CA MET A 197 -7.67 -9.21 -6.27
C MET A 197 -8.66 -9.29 -5.10
N GLN A 198 -9.77 -8.55 -5.14
CA GLN A 198 -10.84 -8.61 -4.14
C GLN A 198 -11.40 -10.02 -3.98
N THR A 199 -11.68 -10.69 -5.10
CA THR A 199 -12.18 -12.06 -5.08
C THR A 199 -11.12 -13.02 -4.54
N GLY A 200 -9.85 -12.78 -4.86
CA GLY A 200 -8.73 -13.54 -4.33
C GLY A 200 -8.54 -13.39 -2.83
N ILE A 201 -8.57 -12.15 -2.31
CA ILE A 201 -8.37 -11.85 -0.88
C ILE A 201 -9.52 -12.45 -0.04
N SER A 202 -10.71 -12.51 -0.61
CA SER A 202 -11.88 -13.06 0.09
C SER A 202 -11.79 -14.57 0.27
N LYS A 203 -11.04 -15.29 -0.58
CA LYS A 203 -10.87 -16.75 -0.49
C LYS A 203 -9.95 -17.17 0.65
#